data_AF-A0A2R5GGB0-F1
#
_entry.id   AF-A0A2R5GGB0-F1
#
_cell.length_a   1.000
_cell.length_b   1.000
_cell.length_c   1.000
_cell.angle_alpha   90.00
_cell.angle_beta   90.00
_cell.angle_gamma   90.00
#
_symmetry.space_group_name_H-M   'P 1'
#
loop_
_entity.id
_entity.type
_entity.pdbx_description
1 polymer ?
#
loop_
_entity_poly.entity_id
_entity_poly.type
_entity_poly.pdbx_seq_one_letter_code
_entity_poly.pdbx_strand_id
1 'polypeptide(L)'
;MWNAELEGELETVTSSWRARGLARSAAKLDVSRVSQLDALMLDDELLALLKTHAGAVLACVPALEQRSARYQPEMMALLRAIVWIFSYRVNEAPPGDALQNLRYRNEGLFDEAHKRGLLKLPGDGPTRLQRLLHGAGAVVVPWVWERLEEHSLVHRWSSLDEDDWRHRAAKIMDKAERVYVLANLANFVLFLHNGRYRSLLDRLLQMRVVYATKEAHRPVSFEFINQQLLYDGFSDMLMCVLPLVDWTRLQRFGLRSVLALFSFYKRSVAPWLRFLRKRMLGLLLFIRAKIRRARRGSAISEDPNAQEDPLLTEAAADGEPAEDDAEADSDDPSSSLLTGPAGASACVVCAKSPACMPHETNCGHHYCYYCLKTTQMQASEPSAFVCVRCDEPITRAKRL
;
A
#
# COMPACT_ATOMS: atom_id res chain seq x y z
N MET A 1 -6.47 41.57 48.08
CA MET A 1 -5.47 42.28 47.25
C MET A 1 -4.37 41.34 46.77
N TRP A 2 -3.67 40.60 47.63
CA TRP A 2 -2.58 39.69 47.22
C TRP A 2 -2.96 38.59 46.22
N ASN A 3 -4.16 38.00 46.31
CA ASN A 3 -4.58 36.92 45.40
C ASN A 3 -4.87 37.42 43.97
N ALA A 4 -5.39 38.64 43.80
CA ALA A 4 -5.75 39.18 42.48
C ALA A 4 -4.50 39.55 41.67
N GLU A 5 -3.44 40.02 42.34
CA GLU A 5 -2.15 40.30 41.71
C GLU A 5 -1.48 39.01 41.21
N LEU A 6 -1.50 37.96 42.04
CA LEU A 6 -0.95 36.64 41.71
C LEU A 6 -1.72 35.94 40.58
N GLU A 7 -3.06 36.07 40.55
CA GLU A 7 -3.88 35.55 39.46
C GLU A 7 -3.57 36.26 38.13
N GLY A 8 -3.38 37.59 38.15
CA GLY A 8 -2.97 38.37 36.98
C GLY A 8 -1.57 37.99 36.46
N GLU A 9 -0.60 37.77 37.34
CA GLU A 9 0.73 37.28 36.95
C GLU A 9 0.68 35.85 36.39
N LEU A 10 -0.16 34.97 36.94
CA LEU A 10 -0.32 33.61 36.42
C LEU A 10 -0.97 33.60 35.02
N GLU A 11 -1.94 34.48 34.77
CA GLU A 11 -2.60 34.61 33.46
C GLU A 11 -1.67 35.18 32.39
N THR A 12 -0.83 36.17 32.73
CA THR A 12 0.18 36.72 31.80
C THR A 12 1.28 35.71 31.49
N VAL A 13 1.75 34.99 32.51
CA VAL A 13 2.70 33.90 32.33
C VAL A 13 2.08 32.82 31.44
N THR A 14 0.91 32.26 31.79
CA THR A 14 0.26 31.18 31.03
C THR A 14 -0.13 31.57 29.60
N SER A 15 -0.57 32.81 29.36
CA SER A 15 -0.81 33.31 28.00
C SER A 15 0.47 33.43 27.19
N SER A 16 1.59 33.84 27.79
CA SER A 16 2.91 33.84 27.13
C SER A 16 3.42 32.42 26.83
N TRP A 17 3.13 31.44 27.69
CA TRP A 17 3.46 30.03 27.45
C TRP A 17 2.57 29.42 26.36
N ARG A 18 1.26 29.74 26.34
CA ARG A 18 0.34 29.34 25.25
C ARG A 18 0.74 29.97 23.92
N ALA A 19 1.08 31.26 23.89
CA ALA A 19 1.54 31.96 22.69
C ALA A 19 2.87 31.38 22.18
N ARG A 20 3.84 31.08 23.07
CA ARG A 20 5.10 30.41 22.71
C ARG A 20 4.89 28.96 22.28
N GLY A 21 3.96 28.23 22.90
CA GLY A 21 3.58 26.87 22.53
C GLY A 21 2.90 26.80 21.17
N LEU A 22 1.94 27.70 20.90
CA LEU A 22 1.27 27.85 19.60
C LEU A 22 2.22 28.32 18.50
N ALA A 23 3.18 29.21 18.81
CA ALA A 23 4.21 29.64 17.86
C ALA A 23 5.21 28.52 17.51
N ARG A 24 5.59 27.67 18.48
CA ARG A 24 6.41 26.46 18.22
C ARG A 24 5.61 25.36 17.54
N SER A 25 4.31 25.32 17.79
CA SER A 25 3.34 24.44 17.14
C SER A 25 2.73 25.05 15.87
N ALA A 26 3.35 26.08 15.28
CA ALA A 26 2.99 26.51 13.93
C ALA A 26 3.15 25.30 13.02
N ALA A 27 2.01 24.74 12.60
CA ALA A 27 1.93 23.40 12.03
C ALA A 27 2.97 23.25 10.93
N LYS A 28 3.96 22.39 11.15
CA LYS A 28 4.95 22.09 10.13
C LYS A 28 4.24 21.29 9.05
N LEU A 29 4.17 21.83 7.82
CA LEU A 29 3.72 21.05 6.67
C LEU A 29 4.74 19.93 6.46
N ASP A 30 4.39 18.70 6.82
CA ASP A 30 5.21 17.53 6.55
C ASP A 30 4.64 16.81 5.33
N VAL A 31 5.49 16.66 4.32
CA VAL A 31 5.21 15.94 3.08
C VAL A 31 5.97 14.62 3.15
N SER A 32 5.37 13.52 2.69
CA SER A 32 6.06 12.23 2.74
C SER A 32 7.34 12.28 1.90
N ARG A 33 8.45 11.87 2.50
CA ARG A 33 9.78 11.89 1.86
C ARG A 33 9.83 10.88 0.71
N VAL A 34 9.19 9.72 0.92
CA VAL A 34 9.10 8.63 -0.06
C VAL A 34 8.42 9.13 -1.34
N SER A 35 7.25 9.77 -1.24
CA SER A 35 6.54 10.31 -2.40
C SER A 35 7.37 11.35 -3.19
N GLN A 36 8.17 12.17 -2.49
CA GLN A 36 9.06 13.14 -3.16
C GLN A 36 10.22 12.47 -3.92
N LEU A 37 10.76 11.36 -3.40
CA LEU A 37 11.78 10.58 -4.09
C LEU A 37 11.18 9.77 -5.25
N ASP A 38 10.06 9.11 -5.00
CA ASP A 38 9.36 8.31 -6.00
C ASP A 38 8.99 9.17 -7.21
N ALA A 39 8.57 10.42 -6.98
CA ALA A 39 8.28 11.36 -8.05
C ALA A 39 9.52 11.67 -8.92
N LEU A 40 10.70 11.82 -8.32
CA LEU A 40 11.96 12.02 -9.09
C LEU A 40 12.28 10.79 -9.93
N MET A 41 12.20 9.60 -9.32
CA MET A 41 12.48 8.35 -10.02
C MET A 41 11.51 8.14 -11.18
N LEU A 42 10.23 8.44 -11.00
CA LEU A 42 9.22 8.36 -12.05
C LEU A 42 9.54 9.27 -13.24
N ASP A 43 9.99 10.49 -12.98
CA ASP A 43 10.36 11.43 -14.04
C ASP A 43 11.57 10.93 -14.85
N ASP A 44 12.57 10.34 -14.18
CA ASP A 44 13.73 9.74 -14.84
C ASP A 44 13.35 8.50 -15.67
N GLU A 45 12.48 7.63 -15.13
CA GLU A 45 11.96 6.46 -15.84
C GLU A 45 11.11 6.87 -17.04
N LEU A 46 10.25 7.88 -16.90
CA LEU A 46 9.44 8.41 -17.99
C LEU A 46 10.32 8.94 -19.13
N LEU A 47 11.38 9.69 -18.80
CA LEU A 47 12.32 10.18 -19.80
C LEU A 47 13.09 9.03 -20.47
N ALA A 48 13.46 7.99 -19.72
CA ALA A 48 14.09 6.80 -20.27
C ALA A 48 13.16 6.05 -21.24
N LEU A 49 11.88 5.88 -20.90
CA LEU A 49 10.87 5.28 -21.78
C LEU A 49 10.62 6.13 -23.04
N LEU A 50 10.50 7.44 -22.89
CA LEU A 50 10.37 8.34 -24.04
C LEU A 50 11.59 8.25 -24.96
N LYS A 51 12.79 8.10 -24.40
CA LYS A 51 14.02 7.90 -25.16
C LYS A 51 14.02 6.58 -25.93
N THR A 52 13.60 5.47 -25.31
CA THR A 52 13.57 4.17 -25.98
C THR A 52 12.54 4.15 -27.11
N HIS A 53 11.35 4.70 -26.88
CA HIS A 53 10.32 4.83 -27.91
C HIS A 53 10.75 5.77 -29.04
N ALA A 54 11.37 6.91 -28.73
CA ALA A 54 11.94 7.80 -29.74
C ALA A 54 13.02 7.10 -30.58
N GLY A 55 13.89 6.31 -29.94
CA GLY A 55 14.89 5.49 -30.63
C GLY A 55 14.27 4.46 -31.58
N ALA A 56 13.20 3.78 -31.15
CA ALA A 56 12.49 2.79 -31.98
C ALA A 56 11.86 3.43 -33.23
N VAL A 57 11.27 4.62 -33.10
CA VAL A 57 10.71 5.36 -34.24
C VAL A 57 11.83 5.81 -35.21
N LEU A 58 12.98 6.23 -34.68
CA LEU A 58 14.13 6.64 -35.49
C LEU A 58 14.79 5.44 -36.21
N ALA A 59 14.73 4.24 -35.62
CA ALA A 59 15.24 3.01 -36.23
C ALA A 59 14.46 2.60 -37.50
N CYS A 60 13.22 3.06 -37.67
CA CYS A 60 12.47 2.84 -38.93
C CYS A 60 13.11 3.57 -40.13
N VAL A 61 14.03 4.52 -39.91
CA VAL A 61 14.71 5.27 -40.95
C VAL A 61 16.23 5.10 -40.79
N PRO A 62 16.90 4.28 -41.62
CA PRO A 62 18.31 3.92 -41.45
C PRO A 62 19.27 5.13 -41.50
N ALA A 63 18.90 6.18 -42.26
CA ALA A 63 19.66 7.43 -42.30
C ALA A 63 19.59 8.23 -40.97
N LEU A 64 18.49 8.10 -40.21
CA LEU A 64 18.30 8.75 -38.92
C LEU A 64 18.89 7.93 -37.78
N GLU A 65 18.88 6.61 -37.87
CA GLU A 65 19.47 5.72 -36.87
C GLU A 65 20.97 6.01 -36.66
N GLN A 66 21.75 6.08 -37.74
CA GLN A 66 23.18 6.38 -37.65
C GLN A 66 23.46 7.79 -37.12
N ARG A 67 22.55 8.74 -37.37
CA ARG A 67 22.63 10.11 -36.86
C ARG A 67 22.21 10.19 -35.38
N SER A 68 21.27 9.35 -34.95
CA SER A 68 20.77 9.30 -33.57
C SER A 68 21.86 8.93 -32.57
N ALA A 69 22.80 8.05 -32.93
CA ALA A 69 23.90 7.65 -32.06
C ALA A 69 24.88 8.80 -31.76
N ARG A 70 25.08 9.71 -32.74
CA ARG A 70 25.95 10.88 -32.59
C ARG A 70 25.31 12.03 -31.79
N TYR A 71 23.98 12.10 -31.77
CA TYR A 71 23.23 13.19 -31.14
C TYR A 71 22.39 12.72 -29.93
N GLN A 72 22.82 11.65 -29.27
CA GLN A 72 22.19 11.15 -28.04
C GLN A 72 21.97 12.22 -26.95
N PRO A 73 22.97 13.06 -26.59
CA PRO A 73 22.78 14.08 -25.56
C PRO A 73 21.81 15.19 -26.01
N GLU A 74 21.78 15.52 -27.30
CA GLU A 74 20.83 16.51 -27.85
C GLU A 74 19.40 15.99 -27.83
N MET A 75 19.19 14.72 -28.14
CA MET A 75 17.88 14.07 -28.06
C MET A 75 17.37 14.05 -26.61
N MET A 76 18.21 13.69 -25.64
CA MET A 76 17.81 13.69 -24.23
C MET A 76 17.51 15.11 -23.72
N ALA A 77 18.35 16.10 -24.09
CA ALA A 77 18.11 17.50 -23.75
C ALA A 77 16.79 18.02 -24.37
N LEU A 78 16.48 17.61 -25.60
CA LEU A 78 15.22 17.96 -26.26
C LEU A 78 14.02 17.33 -25.54
N LEU A 79 14.10 16.06 -25.13
CA LEU A 79 13.04 15.41 -24.34
C LEU A 79 12.83 16.12 -23.00
N ARG A 80 13.92 16.41 -22.26
CA ARG A 80 13.87 17.20 -21.03
C ARG A 80 13.28 18.59 -21.27
N ALA A 81 13.63 19.24 -22.39
CA ALA A 81 13.09 20.55 -22.77
C ALA A 81 11.59 20.47 -23.07
N ILE A 82 11.11 19.44 -23.76
CA ILE A 82 9.69 19.22 -24.03
C ILE A 82 8.93 19.10 -22.70
N VAL A 83 9.36 18.20 -21.81
CA VAL A 83 8.73 18.04 -20.49
C VAL A 83 8.74 19.35 -19.72
N TRP A 84 9.86 20.08 -19.73
CA TRP A 84 9.96 21.37 -19.06
C TRP A 84 9.01 22.44 -19.66
N ILE A 85 8.94 22.53 -20.99
CA ILE A 85 8.07 23.49 -21.70
C ILE A 85 6.61 23.21 -21.39
N PHE A 86 6.17 21.96 -21.41
CA PHE A 86 4.76 21.63 -21.18
C PHE A 86 4.37 21.71 -19.70
N SER A 87 5.24 21.34 -18.76
CA SER A 87 4.93 21.40 -17.33
C SER A 87 5.21 22.77 -16.71
N TYR A 88 6.48 23.17 -16.65
CA TYR A 88 6.90 24.34 -15.86
C TYR A 88 6.50 25.68 -16.49
N ARG A 89 6.45 25.78 -17.83
CA ARG A 89 6.00 27.01 -18.49
C ARG A 89 4.53 27.33 -18.17
N VAL A 90 3.70 26.29 -18.06
CA VAL A 90 2.26 26.36 -17.80
C VAL A 90 1.95 26.43 -16.29
N ASN A 91 2.97 26.38 -15.42
CA ASN A 91 2.83 26.25 -13.95
C ASN A 91 2.16 24.95 -13.50
N GLU A 92 2.20 23.91 -14.32
CA GLU A 92 1.75 22.58 -13.95
C GLU A 92 2.92 21.77 -13.36
N ALA A 93 2.59 20.81 -12.51
CA ALA A 93 3.59 19.90 -11.97
C ALA A 93 4.13 19.00 -13.09
N PRO A 94 5.42 18.61 -13.05
CA PRO A 94 5.92 17.58 -13.97
C PRO A 94 5.15 16.27 -13.76
N PRO A 95 5.10 15.38 -14.77
CA PRO A 95 4.27 14.19 -14.73
C PRO A 95 4.47 13.30 -13.49
N GLY A 96 5.72 13.08 -13.06
CA GLY A 96 6.03 12.29 -11.87
C GLY A 96 5.51 12.93 -10.58
N ASP A 97 5.73 14.24 -10.42
CA ASP A 97 5.17 14.99 -9.29
C ASP A 97 3.63 15.00 -9.34
N ALA A 98 3.02 15.16 -10.52
CA ALA A 98 1.56 15.15 -10.68
C ALA A 98 0.95 13.81 -10.28
N LEU A 99 1.57 12.69 -10.66
CA LEU A 99 1.15 11.33 -10.28
C LEU A 99 1.24 11.09 -8.77
N GLN A 100 2.19 11.74 -8.10
CA GLN A 100 2.38 11.69 -6.65
C GLN A 100 1.55 12.75 -5.89
N ASN A 101 0.65 13.47 -6.57
CA ASN A 101 -0.11 14.59 -6.02
C ASN A 101 0.78 15.69 -5.42
N LEU A 102 1.91 15.96 -6.05
CA LEU A 102 2.90 16.93 -5.66
C LEU A 102 2.91 18.11 -6.62
N ARG A 103 3.26 19.30 -6.11
CA ARG A 103 3.44 20.51 -6.89
C ARG A 103 4.56 21.37 -6.35
N TYR A 104 5.19 22.12 -7.23
CA TYR A 104 6.19 23.12 -6.84
C TYR A 104 5.55 24.38 -6.26
N ARG A 105 6.18 24.87 -5.19
CA ARG A 105 5.81 26.09 -4.47
C ARG A 105 7.06 26.90 -4.15
N ASN A 106 6.96 28.22 -4.23
CA ASN A 106 8.04 29.11 -3.80
C ASN A 106 8.04 29.27 -2.27
N GLU A 107 9.07 28.79 -1.56
CA GLU A 107 9.12 28.88 -0.09
C GLU A 107 9.40 30.28 0.44
N GLY A 108 10.03 31.17 -0.36
CA GLY A 108 10.32 32.54 0.08
C GLY A 108 9.05 33.34 0.43
N LEU A 109 7.88 32.93 -0.10
CA LEU A 109 6.58 33.53 0.24
C LEU A 109 6.03 33.04 1.60
N PHE A 110 6.57 31.93 2.11
CA PHE A 110 6.13 31.22 3.32
C PHE A 110 7.14 31.33 4.47
N ASP A 111 8.16 32.19 4.35
CA ASP A 111 9.15 32.40 5.41
C ASP A 111 8.53 32.91 6.72
N GLU A 112 7.38 33.58 6.63
CA GLU A 112 6.61 34.06 7.77
C GLU A 112 6.00 32.93 8.63
N ALA A 113 6.19 32.98 9.95
CA ALA A 113 5.81 31.90 10.87
C ALA A 113 4.33 31.49 10.80
N HIS A 114 3.42 32.45 10.54
CA HIS A 114 1.99 32.20 10.41
C HIS A 114 1.60 31.53 9.08
N LYS A 115 2.42 31.69 8.02
CA LYS A 115 2.16 31.13 6.68
C LYS A 115 2.77 29.74 6.50
N ARG A 116 3.81 29.39 7.26
CA ARG A 116 4.56 28.11 7.16
C ARG A 116 3.71 26.84 7.19
N GLY A 117 2.53 26.89 7.84
CA GLY A 117 1.61 25.76 7.96
C GLY A 117 0.52 25.68 6.89
N LEU A 118 0.40 26.68 6.02
CA LEU A 118 -0.66 26.73 5.00
C LEU A 118 -0.26 25.93 3.77
N LEU A 119 -1.16 25.06 3.31
CA LEU A 119 -0.95 24.24 2.12
C LEU A 119 -0.89 25.09 0.83
N LYS A 120 -1.82 26.04 0.68
CA LYS A 120 -1.96 26.88 -0.52
C LYS A 120 -2.08 28.36 -0.16
N LEU A 121 -1.44 29.22 -0.95
CA LEU A 121 -1.72 30.66 -1.02
C LEU A 121 -2.15 31.02 -2.45
N PRO A 122 -2.99 32.05 -2.64
CA PRO A 122 -3.27 32.57 -3.98
C PRO A 122 -1.97 33.05 -4.65
N GLY A 123 -1.65 32.50 -5.82
CA GLY A 123 -0.42 32.86 -6.56
C GLY A 123 0.87 32.24 -6.02
N ASP A 124 0.79 31.13 -5.27
CA ASP A 124 1.95 30.48 -4.64
C ASP A 124 2.87 29.70 -5.58
N GLY A 125 2.58 29.70 -6.88
CA GLY A 125 3.41 29.10 -7.91
C GLY A 125 4.79 29.76 -8.05
N PRO A 126 5.74 29.07 -8.69
CA PRO A 126 7.10 29.58 -8.87
C PRO A 126 7.13 30.83 -9.76
N THR A 127 8.02 31.77 -9.41
CA THR A 127 8.20 33.00 -10.19
C THR A 127 8.72 32.69 -11.60
N ARG A 128 8.52 33.61 -12.56
CA ARG A 128 8.99 33.41 -13.94
C ARG A 128 10.51 33.19 -14.01
N LEU A 129 11.27 33.93 -13.19
CA LEU A 129 12.72 33.76 -13.11
C LEU A 129 13.10 32.41 -12.52
N GLN A 130 12.49 32.00 -11.40
CA GLN A 130 12.73 30.69 -10.81
C GLN A 130 12.42 29.56 -11.80
N ARG A 131 11.34 29.67 -12.57
CA ARG A 131 11.00 28.70 -13.62
C ARG A 131 12.06 28.63 -14.73
N LEU A 132 12.53 29.78 -15.20
CA LEU A 132 13.55 29.85 -16.24
C LEU A 132 14.89 29.29 -15.72
N LEU A 133 15.29 29.64 -14.50
CA LEU A 133 16.48 29.10 -13.86
C LEU A 133 16.37 27.60 -13.60
N HIS A 134 15.19 27.10 -13.23
CA HIS A 134 14.94 25.67 -13.09
C HIS A 134 15.10 24.95 -14.43
N GLY A 135 14.53 25.50 -15.51
CA GLY A 135 14.70 24.96 -16.86
C GLY A 135 16.15 24.97 -17.32
N ALA A 136 16.86 26.07 -17.09
CA ALA A 136 18.29 26.17 -17.38
C ALA A 136 19.09 25.12 -16.59
N GLY A 137 18.81 24.96 -15.30
CA GLY A 137 19.50 23.99 -14.45
C GLY A 137 19.14 22.53 -14.73
N ALA A 138 17.91 22.22 -15.15
CA ALA A 138 17.46 20.86 -15.42
C ALA A 138 17.76 20.38 -16.85
N VAL A 139 17.78 21.30 -17.83
CA VAL A 139 17.98 20.98 -19.25
C VAL A 139 19.37 21.38 -19.72
N VAL A 140 19.75 22.64 -19.53
CA VAL A 140 20.97 23.21 -20.13
C VAL A 140 22.22 22.73 -19.38
N VAL A 141 22.20 22.72 -18.05
CA VAL A 141 23.39 22.30 -17.27
C VAL A 141 23.80 20.85 -17.56
N PRO A 142 22.90 19.85 -17.51
CA PRO A 142 23.26 18.48 -17.86
C PRO A 142 23.73 18.36 -19.32
N TRP A 143 23.07 19.04 -20.26
CA TRP A 143 23.47 19.01 -21.67
C TRP A 143 24.86 19.61 -21.90
N VAL A 144 25.16 20.77 -21.31
CA VAL A 144 26.49 21.39 -21.41
C VAL A 144 27.54 20.49 -20.79
N TRP A 145 27.24 19.86 -19.65
CA TRP A 145 28.16 18.96 -18.97
C TRP A 145 28.47 17.72 -19.81
N GLU A 146 27.43 17.01 -20.29
CA GLU A 146 27.57 15.84 -21.17
C GLU A 146 28.37 16.20 -22.44
N ARG A 147 28.13 17.39 -23.02
CA ARG A 147 28.84 17.84 -24.21
C ARG A 147 30.30 18.20 -23.94
N LEU A 148 30.58 18.84 -22.80
CA LEU A 148 31.93 19.18 -22.38
C LEU A 148 32.75 17.93 -22.08
N GLU A 149 32.15 16.96 -21.42
CA GLU A 149 32.76 15.66 -21.11
C GLU A 149 33.10 14.90 -22.40
N GLU A 150 32.15 14.76 -23.33
CA GLU A 150 32.39 14.13 -24.64
C GLU A 150 33.52 14.84 -25.41
N HIS A 151 33.52 16.17 -25.42
CA HIS A 151 34.57 16.95 -26.07
C HIS A 151 35.94 16.77 -25.40
N SER A 152 35.98 16.68 -24.07
CA SER A 152 37.19 16.44 -23.29
C SER A 152 37.79 15.06 -23.57
N LEU A 153 36.95 14.03 -23.75
CA LEU A 153 37.35 12.66 -24.05
C LEU A 153 37.88 12.53 -25.48
N VAL A 154 37.21 13.14 -26.46
CA VAL A 154 37.64 13.13 -27.87
C VAL A 154 39.02 13.79 -28.03
N HIS A 155 39.25 14.89 -27.34
CA HIS A 155 40.52 15.63 -27.41
C HIS A 155 41.56 15.17 -26.36
N ARG A 156 41.23 14.15 -25.56
CA ARG A 156 42.07 13.59 -24.49
C ARG A 156 42.71 14.66 -23.61
N TRP A 157 41.90 15.58 -23.08
CA TRP A 157 42.40 16.72 -22.31
C TRP A 157 43.23 16.33 -21.09
N SER A 158 43.01 15.14 -20.52
CA SER A 158 43.77 14.60 -19.39
C SER A 158 45.16 14.09 -19.74
N SER A 159 45.48 13.83 -21.03
CA SER A 159 46.78 13.32 -21.46
C SER A 159 47.68 14.37 -22.10
N LEU A 160 47.24 15.63 -22.15
CA LEU A 160 48.04 16.75 -22.65
C LEU A 160 49.03 17.23 -21.58
N ASP A 161 50.08 17.93 -22.01
CA ASP A 161 51.11 18.47 -21.12
C ASP A 161 50.53 19.47 -20.10
N GLU A 162 51.18 19.60 -18.94
CA GLU A 162 50.63 20.33 -17.80
C GLU A 162 50.46 21.84 -18.01
N ASP A 163 51.21 22.42 -18.95
CA ASP A 163 51.20 23.86 -19.23
C ASP A 163 49.96 24.31 -20.03
N ASP A 164 49.33 23.38 -20.75
CA ASP A 164 48.15 23.66 -21.57
C ASP A 164 46.92 24.02 -20.72
N TRP A 165 46.16 25.02 -21.17
CA TRP A 165 44.91 25.41 -20.50
C TRP A 165 43.85 24.29 -20.50
N ARG A 166 43.93 23.36 -21.46
CA ARG A 166 43.01 22.21 -21.60
C ARG A 166 43.17 21.20 -20.47
N HIS A 167 44.42 20.91 -20.09
CA HIS A 167 44.70 20.03 -18.96
C HIS A 167 44.23 20.65 -17.63
N ARG A 168 44.42 21.97 -17.47
CA ARG A 168 43.84 22.71 -16.34
C ARG A 168 42.31 22.68 -16.33
N ALA A 169 41.67 22.83 -17.49
CA ALA A 169 40.22 22.74 -17.61
C ALA A 169 39.70 21.34 -17.23
N ALA A 170 40.37 20.27 -17.66
CA ALA A 170 40.08 18.89 -17.22
C ALA A 170 40.21 18.74 -15.69
N LYS A 171 41.31 19.21 -15.08
CA LYS A 171 41.46 19.19 -13.61
C LYS A 171 40.34 19.95 -12.88
N ILE A 172 39.88 21.08 -13.43
CA ILE A 172 38.75 21.86 -12.89
C ILE A 172 37.45 21.07 -13.01
N MET A 173 37.21 20.43 -14.15
CA MET A 173 36.03 19.59 -14.40
C MET A 173 35.97 18.43 -13.39
N ASP A 174 37.06 17.68 -13.21
CA ASP A 174 37.14 16.58 -12.22
C ASP A 174 36.93 17.07 -10.78
N LYS A 175 37.42 18.28 -10.47
CA LYS A 175 37.19 18.88 -9.15
C LYS A 175 35.73 19.31 -8.99
N ALA A 176 35.13 19.89 -10.02
CA ALA A 176 33.73 20.30 -10.01
C ALA A 176 32.80 19.10 -9.85
N GLU A 177 33.06 17.98 -10.51
CA GLU A 177 32.31 16.74 -10.35
C GLU A 177 32.37 16.23 -8.90
N ARG A 178 33.57 16.13 -8.32
CA ARG A 178 33.74 15.72 -6.92
C ARG A 178 33.02 16.64 -5.95
N VAL A 179 33.08 17.95 -6.17
CA VAL A 179 32.37 18.94 -5.35
C VAL A 179 30.86 18.80 -5.51
N TYR A 180 30.37 18.58 -6.72
CA TYR A 180 28.95 18.38 -7.00
C TYR A 180 28.41 17.12 -6.33
N VAL A 181 29.12 16.00 -6.42
CA VAL A 181 28.75 14.74 -5.75
C VAL A 181 28.71 14.92 -4.23
N LEU A 182 29.73 15.57 -3.64
CA LEU A 182 29.76 15.84 -2.20
C LEU A 182 28.62 16.78 -1.77
N ALA A 183 28.33 17.81 -2.57
CA ALA A 183 27.22 18.72 -2.32
C ALA A 183 25.87 18.00 -2.41
N ASN A 184 25.70 17.10 -3.37
CA ASN A 184 24.48 16.29 -3.51
C ASN A 184 24.30 15.34 -2.33
N LEU A 185 25.38 14.68 -1.89
CA LEU A 185 25.37 13.83 -0.70
C LEU A 185 24.97 14.63 0.54
N ALA A 186 25.58 15.80 0.75
CA ALA A 186 25.22 16.69 1.85
C ALA A 186 23.76 17.17 1.75
N ASN A 187 23.29 17.49 0.55
CA ASN A 187 21.90 17.85 0.30
C ASN A 187 20.94 16.71 0.67
N PHE A 188 21.27 15.49 0.26
CA PHE A 188 20.50 14.28 0.55
C PHE A 188 20.44 13.97 2.04
N VAL A 189 21.56 14.05 2.77
CA VAL A 189 21.57 13.86 4.23
C VAL A 189 20.69 14.92 4.93
N LEU A 190 20.80 16.18 4.52
CA LEU A 190 19.95 17.26 5.03
C LEU A 190 18.48 17.07 4.65
N PHE A 191 18.21 16.47 3.49
CA PHE A 191 16.87 16.10 3.06
C PHE A 191 16.29 14.97 3.91
N LEU A 192 17.07 13.93 4.22
CA LEU A 192 16.62 12.84 5.09
C LEU A 192 16.27 13.34 6.49
N HIS A 193 16.99 14.34 7.00
CA HIS A 193 16.67 14.97 8.27
C HIS A 193 15.43 15.89 8.19
N ASN A 194 15.39 16.82 7.22
CA ASN A 194 14.39 17.90 7.20
C ASN A 194 13.16 17.64 6.32
N GLY A 195 13.29 16.85 5.25
CA GLY A 195 12.24 16.53 4.28
C GLY A 195 11.78 17.70 3.39
N ARG A 196 12.61 18.75 3.21
CA ARG A 196 12.22 19.97 2.49
C ARG A 196 12.62 20.01 1.01
N TYR A 197 13.91 19.83 0.69
CA TYR A 197 14.45 20.00 -0.66
C TYR A 197 15.10 18.71 -1.16
N ARG A 198 14.54 18.10 -2.20
CA ARG A 198 14.99 16.81 -2.76
C ARG A 198 16.29 16.93 -3.57
N SER A 199 16.44 17.98 -4.37
CA SER A 199 17.66 18.23 -5.17
C SER A 199 18.41 19.49 -4.73
N LEU A 200 19.70 19.58 -5.09
CA LEU A 200 20.49 20.82 -4.91
C LEU A 200 19.87 22.00 -5.67
N LEU A 201 19.34 21.74 -6.85
CA LEU A 201 18.72 22.75 -7.71
C LEU A 201 17.47 23.35 -7.04
N ASP A 202 16.64 22.51 -6.42
CA ASP A 202 15.47 22.95 -5.65
C ASP A 202 15.89 23.83 -4.46
N ARG A 203 17.00 23.49 -3.81
CA ARG A 203 17.54 24.25 -2.67
C ARG A 203 18.09 25.61 -3.09
N LEU A 204 18.80 25.68 -4.22
CA LEU A 204 19.34 26.94 -4.75
C LEU A 204 18.22 27.91 -5.17
N LEU A 205 17.12 27.37 -5.72
CA LEU A 205 15.97 28.17 -6.17
C LEU A 205 14.94 28.42 -5.07
N GLN A 206 15.14 27.83 -3.88
CA GLN A 206 14.21 27.85 -2.75
C GLN A 206 12.80 27.38 -3.13
N MET A 207 12.72 26.39 -4.03
CA MET A 207 11.46 25.81 -4.45
C MET A 207 11.22 24.50 -3.70
N ARG A 208 10.05 24.36 -3.10
CA ARG A 208 9.68 23.16 -2.34
C ARG A 208 8.53 22.45 -3.01
N VAL A 209 8.60 21.13 -2.98
CA VAL A 209 7.54 20.26 -3.44
C VAL A 209 6.55 20.03 -2.29
N VAL A 210 5.28 20.34 -2.53
CA VAL A 210 4.18 20.27 -1.54
C VAL A 210 2.97 19.60 -2.17
N TYR A 211 2.10 18.96 -1.39
CA TYR A 211 0.89 18.34 -1.93
C TYR A 211 0.01 19.33 -2.68
N ALA A 212 -0.43 18.93 -3.88
CA ALA A 212 -1.30 19.75 -4.72
C ALA A 212 -2.75 19.76 -4.18
N THR A 213 -3.23 18.67 -3.60
CA THR A 213 -4.50 18.59 -2.88
C THR A 213 -4.30 17.93 -1.51
N LYS A 214 -5.11 18.31 -0.51
CA LYS A 214 -5.07 17.71 0.83
C LYS A 214 -5.52 16.24 0.81
N GLU A 215 -6.30 15.87 -0.20
CA GLU A 215 -6.80 14.53 -0.47
C GLU A 215 -5.75 13.77 -1.29
N ALA A 216 -4.57 13.52 -0.72
CA ALA A 216 -3.68 12.52 -1.28
C ALA A 216 -4.36 11.16 -1.07
N HIS A 217 -4.82 10.55 -2.16
CA HIS A 217 -5.23 9.16 -2.14
C HIS A 217 -4.14 8.35 -1.43
N ARG A 218 -4.59 7.63 -0.41
CA ARG A 218 -3.87 6.57 0.30
C ARG A 218 -2.91 5.85 -0.66
N PRO A 219 -1.63 5.65 -0.27
CA PRO A 219 -0.60 5.13 -1.16
C PRO A 219 -1.11 3.88 -1.87
N VAL A 220 -0.88 3.83 -3.18
CA VAL A 220 -1.13 2.64 -4.01
C VAL A 220 -0.51 1.45 -3.28
N SER A 221 -1.32 0.48 -2.90
CA SER A 221 -0.89 -0.69 -2.13
C SER A 221 0.05 -1.52 -2.99
N PHE A 222 1.35 -1.38 -2.76
CA PHE A 222 2.40 -2.19 -3.41
C PHE A 222 2.35 -3.66 -3.00
N GLU A 223 1.44 -4.07 -2.11
CA GLU A 223 1.29 -5.45 -1.67
C GLU A 223 1.13 -6.42 -2.83
N PHE A 224 0.28 -6.08 -3.81
CA PHE A 224 0.06 -6.92 -4.99
C PHE A 224 1.24 -6.91 -5.96
N ILE A 225 1.89 -5.76 -6.17
CA ILE A 225 3.06 -5.65 -7.07
C ILE A 225 4.26 -6.38 -6.45
N ASN A 226 4.49 -6.19 -5.16
CA ASN A 226 5.57 -6.85 -4.44
C ASN A 226 5.36 -8.35 -4.34
N GLN A 227 4.12 -8.80 -4.17
CA GLN A 227 3.77 -10.22 -4.19
C GLN A 227 4.07 -10.84 -5.56
N GLN A 228 3.73 -10.15 -6.65
CA GLN A 228 4.03 -10.61 -8.01
C GLN A 228 5.54 -10.71 -8.26
N LEU A 229 6.31 -9.68 -7.85
CA LEU A 229 7.76 -9.67 -8.00
C LEU A 229 8.44 -10.80 -7.21
N LEU A 230 7.92 -11.08 -6.02
CA LEU A 230 8.37 -12.19 -5.17
C LEU A 230 8.11 -13.54 -5.83
N TYR A 231 6.92 -13.74 -6.41
CA TYR A 231 6.60 -14.98 -7.10
C TYR A 231 7.42 -15.18 -8.36
N ASP A 232 7.62 -14.13 -9.17
CA ASP A 232 8.41 -14.21 -10.39
C ASP A 232 9.87 -14.55 -10.04
N GLY A 233 10.49 -13.81 -9.12
CA GLY A 233 11.87 -14.10 -8.67
C GLY A 233 12.03 -15.45 -7.97
N PHE A 234 11.02 -15.90 -7.20
CA PHE A 234 11.02 -17.22 -6.59
C PHE A 234 10.91 -18.33 -7.63
N SER A 235 10.12 -18.13 -8.69
CA SER A 235 9.96 -19.10 -9.77
C SER A 235 11.25 -19.28 -10.59
N ASP A 236 11.98 -18.19 -10.84
CA ASP A 236 13.29 -18.22 -11.49
C ASP A 236 14.32 -18.96 -10.62
N MET A 237 14.35 -18.69 -9.31
CA MET A 237 15.21 -19.42 -8.38
C MET A 237 14.85 -20.91 -8.34
N LEU A 238 13.55 -21.24 -8.33
CA LEU A 238 13.08 -22.62 -8.32
C LEU A 238 13.48 -23.36 -9.60
N MET A 239 13.43 -22.70 -10.76
CA MET A 239 13.91 -23.25 -12.02
C MET A 239 15.42 -23.52 -12.02
N CYS A 240 16.22 -22.75 -11.28
CA CYS A 240 17.64 -23.05 -11.08
C CYS A 240 17.87 -24.24 -10.12
N VAL A 241 17.00 -24.41 -9.12
CA VAL A 241 17.11 -25.49 -8.13
C VAL A 241 16.56 -26.82 -8.66
N LEU A 242 15.48 -26.79 -9.44
CA LEU A 242 14.80 -27.96 -9.99
C LEU A 242 15.73 -28.96 -10.70
N PRO A 243 16.66 -28.56 -11.59
CA PRO A 243 17.58 -29.48 -12.26
C PRO A 243 18.69 -30.03 -11.34
N LEU A 244 18.93 -29.43 -10.18
CA LEU A 244 19.92 -29.91 -9.19
C LEU A 244 19.33 -30.97 -8.24
N VAL A 245 18.00 -31.12 -8.22
CA VAL A 245 17.31 -32.11 -7.39
C VAL A 245 17.19 -33.43 -8.15
N ASP A 246 17.96 -34.44 -7.74
CA ASP A 246 17.87 -35.81 -8.24
C ASP A 246 16.48 -36.41 -7.91
N TRP A 247 15.50 -36.22 -8.80
CA TRP A 247 14.11 -36.68 -8.64
C TRP A 247 14.01 -38.19 -8.36
N THR A 248 14.96 -38.97 -8.89
CA THR A 248 15.04 -40.43 -8.66
C THR A 248 15.40 -40.81 -7.23
N ARG A 249 16.15 -39.98 -6.49
CA ARG A 249 16.46 -40.22 -5.07
C ARG A 249 15.24 -39.89 -4.22
N LEU A 250 14.54 -38.80 -4.53
CA LEU A 250 13.34 -38.37 -3.82
C LEU A 250 12.18 -39.37 -4.01
N GLN A 251 11.97 -39.89 -5.22
CA GLN A 251 10.99 -40.94 -5.48
C GLN A 251 11.31 -42.23 -4.73
N ARG A 252 12.58 -42.65 -4.68
CA ARG A 252 13.01 -43.82 -3.90
C ARG A 252 12.85 -43.61 -2.40
N PHE A 253 13.11 -42.40 -1.90
CA PHE A 253 12.88 -42.06 -0.49
C PHE A 253 11.39 -42.02 -0.15
N GLY A 254 10.57 -41.35 -0.96
CA GLY A 254 9.11 -41.30 -0.79
C GLY A 254 8.47 -42.68 -0.84
N LEU A 255 8.82 -43.51 -1.83
CA LEU A 255 8.31 -44.88 -1.93
C LEU A 255 8.76 -45.75 -0.73
N ARG A 256 10.00 -45.59 -0.25
CA ARG A 256 10.48 -46.29 0.96
C ARG A 256 9.74 -45.83 2.22
N SER A 257 9.46 -44.55 2.36
CA SER A 257 8.70 -43.99 3.49
C SER A 257 7.24 -44.44 3.47
N VAL A 258 6.59 -44.47 2.30
CA VAL A 258 5.23 -45.00 2.14
C VAL A 258 5.17 -46.50 2.39
N LEU A 259 6.13 -47.27 1.87
CA LEU A 259 6.23 -48.71 2.15
C LEU A 259 6.55 -48.99 3.62
N ALA A 260 7.36 -48.15 4.28
CA ALA A 260 7.63 -48.25 5.71
C ALA A 260 6.37 -47.98 6.54
N LEU A 261 5.62 -46.91 6.24
CA LEU A 261 4.33 -46.61 6.85
C LEU A 261 3.29 -47.72 6.59
N PHE A 262 3.25 -48.26 5.38
CA PHE A 262 2.37 -49.37 5.03
C PHE A 262 2.76 -50.67 5.76
N SER A 263 4.07 -50.95 5.90
CA SER A 263 4.57 -52.09 6.67
C SER A 263 4.28 -51.93 8.17
N PHE A 264 4.39 -50.71 8.71
CA PHE A 264 4.02 -50.38 10.08
C PHE A 264 2.51 -50.53 10.31
N TYR A 265 1.68 -50.02 9.41
CA TYR A 265 0.22 -50.23 9.43
C TYR A 265 -0.15 -51.72 9.42
N LYS A 266 0.50 -52.51 8.54
CA LYS A 266 0.26 -53.95 8.43
C LYS A 266 0.75 -54.73 9.66
N ARG A 267 1.83 -54.30 10.31
CA ARG A 267 2.43 -54.97 11.48
C ARG A 267 1.74 -54.61 12.79
N SER A 268 1.36 -53.36 12.99
CA SER A 268 0.85 -52.84 14.27
C SER A 268 -0.68 -52.69 14.30
N VAL A 269 -1.28 -52.17 13.23
CA VAL A 269 -2.72 -51.79 13.23
C VAL A 269 -3.61 -52.93 12.72
N ALA A 270 -3.19 -53.66 11.70
CA ALA A 270 -3.99 -54.72 11.08
C ALA A 270 -4.33 -55.92 12.00
N PRO A 271 -3.50 -56.34 12.98
CA PRO A 271 -3.88 -57.35 13.97
C PRO A 271 -4.93 -56.82 14.95
N TRP A 272 -4.80 -55.56 15.39
CA TRP A 272 -5.71 -54.93 16.34
C TRP A 272 -7.10 -54.72 15.74
N LEU A 273 -7.17 -54.28 14.48
CA LEU A 273 -8.43 -54.14 13.74
C LEU A 273 -9.15 -55.50 13.55
N ARG A 274 -8.39 -56.56 13.25
CA ARG A 274 -8.93 -57.93 13.15
C ARG A 274 -9.42 -58.46 14.50
N PHE A 275 -8.73 -58.14 15.58
CA PHE A 275 -9.14 -58.48 16.94
C PHE A 275 -10.44 -57.77 17.33
N LEU A 276 -10.54 -56.45 17.10
CA LEU A 276 -11.78 -55.70 17.32
C LEU A 276 -12.94 -56.24 16.49
N ARG A 277 -12.72 -56.55 15.21
CA ARG A 277 -13.76 -57.11 14.33
C ARG A 277 -14.26 -58.46 14.84
N LYS A 278 -13.39 -59.34 15.33
CA LYS A 278 -13.79 -60.64 15.92
C LYS A 278 -14.57 -60.46 17.22
N ARG A 279 -14.18 -59.52 18.10
CA ARG A 279 -14.94 -59.20 19.32
C ARG A 279 -16.32 -58.61 19.02
N MET A 280 -16.40 -57.65 18.09
CA MET A 280 -17.66 -57.05 17.65
C MET A 280 -18.60 -58.06 16.98
N LEU A 281 -18.09 -58.95 16.11
CA LEU A 281 -18.92 -59.98 15.49
C LEU A 281 -19.45 -60.99 16.52
N GLY A 282 -18.62 -61.36 17.52
CA GLY A 282 -19.03 -62.19 18.64
C GLY A 282 -20.12 -61.52 19.48
N LEU A 283 -19.98 -60.23 19.77
CA LEU A 283 -20.98 -59.44 20.50
C LEU A 283 -22.30 -59.33 19.72
N LEU A 284 -22.23 -59.08 18.41
CA LEU A 284 -23.41 -59.00 17.55
C LEU A 284 -24.15 -60.34 17.44
N LEU A 285 -23.43 -61.46 17.35
CA LEU A 285 -24.04 -62.80 17.37
C LEU A 285 -24.67 -63.10 18.74
N PHE A 286 -24.04 -62.67 19.84
CA PHE A 286 -24.59 -62.81 21.19
C PHE A 286 -25.88 -62.00 21.39
N ILE A 287 -25.90 -60.75 20.91
CA ILE A 287 -27.08 -59.88 20.90
C ILE A 287 -28.19 -60.52 20.05
N ARG A 288 -27.87 -61.02 18.85
CA ARG A 288 -28.83 -61.68 17.95
C ARG A 288 -29.40 -62.97 18.55
N ALA A 289 -28.63 -63.70 19.36
CA ALA A 289 -29.09 -64.88 20.10
C ALA A 289 -30.00 -64.50 21.28
N LYS A 290 -29.70 -63.41 22.01
CA LYS A 290 -30.51 -62.89 23.12
C LYS A 290 -31.87 -62.37 22.62
N ILE A 291 -31.90 -61.64 21.50
CA ILE A 291 -33.13 -61.14 20.85
C ILE A 291 -34.00 -62.31 20.34
N ARG A 292 -33.41 -63.38 19.80
CA ARG A 292 -34.18 -64.57 19.37
C ARG A 292 -34.80 -65.35 20.52
N ARG A 293 -34.20 -65.35 21.72
CA ARG A 293 -34.82 -65.96 22.92
C ARG A 293 -35.93 -65.08 23.49
N ALA A 294 -35.79 -63.75 23.45
CA ALA A 294 -36.81 -62.81 23.90
C ALA A 294 -38.09 -62.84 23.03
N ARG A 295 -37.97 -63.03 21.70
CA ARG A 295 -39.12 -63.15 20.78
C ARG A 295 -39.90 -64.46 20.86
N ARG A 296 -39.43 -65.48 21.58
CA ARG A 296 -40.16 -66.76 21.80
C ARG A 296 -40.95 -66.80 23.11
N GLY A 297 -40.82 -65.80 23.98
CA GLY A 297 -41.47 -65.76 25.29
C GLY A 297 -42.63 -64.77 25.44
N SER A 298 -43.05 -64.09 24.36
CA SER A 298 -44.09 -63.05 24.39
C SER A 298 -45.16 -63.31 23.31
N ALA A 299 -45.87 -64.41 23.49
CA ALA A 299 -47.19 -64.68 22.92
C ALA A 299 -48.07 -65.16 24.07
N ILE A 300 -49.34 -64.71 24.15
CA ILE A 300 -50.30 -64.71 25.29
C ILE A 300 -50.25 -63.34 26.00
N SER A 301 -51.28 -62.49 26.11
CA SER A 301 -52.70 -62.48 25.72
C SER A 301 -53.29 -61.12 26.16
N GLU A 302 -53.97 -60.35 25.33
CA GLU A 302 -54.86 -59.25 25.78
C GLU A 302 -56.06 -59.13 24.84
N ASP A 303 -57.26 -59.19 25.42
CA ASP A 303 -58.60 -58.93 24.87
C ASP A 303 -59.52 -58.70 26.11
N PRO A 304 -60.69 -58.05 26.04
CA PRO A 304 -61.26 -57.16 25.01
C PRO A 304 -62.03 -55.92 25.58
N ASN A 305 -62.70 -55.19 24.68
CA ASN A 305 -63.91 -54.33 24.84
C ASN A 305 -63.67 -52.80 24.74
N ALA A 306 -63.74 -52.21 23.54
CA ALA A 306 -64.92 -51.66 22.84
C ALA A 306 -65.09 -50.13 23.14
N GLN A 307 -65.46 -49.23 22.21
CA GLN A 307 -66.31 -49.39 21.05
C GLN A 307 -66.25 -48.14 20.12
N GLU A 308 -66.32 -48.39 18.81
CA GLU A 308 -66.92 -47.64 17.67
C GLU A 308 -66.30 -46.38 16.99
N ASP A 309 -66.21 -46.52 15.65
CA ASP A 309 -65.71 -45.68 14.53
C ASP A 309 -66.75 -44.60 14.07
N PRO A 310 -66.77 -44.02 12.82
CA PRO A 310 -65.80 -43.93 11.69
C PRO A 310 -65.72 -42.52 11.04
N LEU A 311 -64.69 -42.23 10.22
CA LEU A 311 -64.80 -41.70 8.82
C LEU A 311 -63.45 -41.21 8.25
N LEU A 312 -63.11 -41.79 7.10
CA LEU A 312 -62.52 -41.22 5.87
C LEU A 312 -61.21 -40.40 5.92
N THR A 313 -60.15 -41.07 5.42
CA THR A 313 -59.32 -40.73 4.25
C THR A 313 -58.96 -39.27 3.91
N GLU A 314 -57.65 -39.10 3.67
CA GLU A 314 -56.96 -38.40 2.56
C GLU A 314 -55.90 -37.36 2.97
N ALA A 315 -54.68 -37.66 2.52
CA ALA A 315 -53.77 -36.81 1.77
C ALA A 315 -53.15 -35.52 2.38
N ALA A 316 -51.81 -35.57 2.36
CA ALA A 316 -50.89 -34.58 1.77
C ALA A 316 -50.36 -33.39 2.61
N ALA A 317 -49.04 -33.26 2.46
CA ALA A 317 -48.23 -32.05 2.33
C ALA A 317 -47.86 -31.24 3.60
N ASP A 318 -46.55 -31.26 3.85
CA ASP A 318 -45.63 -30.14 4.11
C ASP A 318 -45.84 -29.22 5.32
N GLY A 319 -44.78 -29.13 6.15
CA GLY A 319 -44.58 -28.06 7.12
C GLY A 319 -43.51 -28.37 8.18
N GLU A 320 -42.28 -27.87 8.00
CA GLU A 320 -41.37 -27.51 9.10
C GLU A 320 -41.78 -26.12 9.64
N PRO A 321 -41.65 -25.82 10.96
CA PRO A 321 -40.38 -25.38 11.61
C PRO A 321 -40.15 -26.02 13.00
N ALA A 322 -38.93 -26.30 13.45
CA ALA A 322 -37.91 -25.44 14.10
C ALA A 322 -38.29 -24.90 15.49
N GLU A 323 -37.73 -25.51 16.56
CA GLU A 323 -37.45 -24.92 17.87
C GLU A 323 -36.15 -25.50 18.46
N ASP A 324 -35.30 -24.57 18.94
CA ASP A 324 -34.47 -24.55 20.15
C ASP A 324 -33.22 -25.41 20.36
N ASP A 325 -32.10 -24.65 20.45
CA ASP A 325 -31.09 -24.59 21.51
C ASP A 325 -30.23 -25.82 21.89
N ALA A 326 -28.90 -25.71 21.68
CA ALA A 326 -27.94 -25.41 22.75
C ALA A 326 -26.47 -25.79 22.39
N GLU A 327 -25.56 -24.93 22.88
CA GLU A 327 -24.20 -25.20 23.42
C GLU A 327 -22.91 -25.13 22.55
N ALA A 328 -22.06 -24.17 22.97
CA ALA A 328 -20.62 -24.26 23.29
C ALA A 328 -19.52 -24.12 22.21
N ASP A 329 -18.92 -22.92 22.22
CA ASP A 329 -17.50 -22.55 22.35
C ASP A 329 -16.36 -23.46 21.82
N SER A 330 -15.50 -22.85 20.99
CA SER A 330 -14.05 -23.06 21.07
C SER A 330 -13.28 -21.80 20.66
N ASP A 331 -12.28 -21.49 21.50
CA ASP A 331 -11.38 -20.35 21.48
C ASP A 331 -10.45 -20.29 20.25
N ASP A 332 -10.11 -19.07 19.83
CA ASP A 332 -8.84 -18.79 19.15
C ASP A 332 -8.24 -17.46 19.67
N PRO A 333 -7.04 -17.45 20.28
CA PRO A 333 -6.44 -16.25 20.83
C PRO A 333 -5.38 -15.69 19.88
N SER A 334 -5.56 -14.47 19.38
CA SER A 334 -4.43 -13.58 19.05
C SER A 334 -4.90 -12.16 18.70
N SER A 335 -4.25 -11.18 19.34
CA SER A 335 -4.16 -9.76 18.99
C SER A 335 -5.16 -8.76 19.58
N SER A 336 -5.42 -8.87 20.89
CA SER A 336 -5.90 -7.75 21.72
C SER A 336 -4.73 -6.94 22.30
N LEU A 337 -4.26 -5.93 21.56
CA LEU A 337 -3.45 -4.83 22.14
C LEU A 337 -3.72 -3.51 21.41
N LEU A 338 -4.90 -2.91 21.60
CA LEU A 338 -5.13 -1.46 21.45
C LEU A 338 -6.39 -1.04 22.23
N THR A 339 -6.34 -1.05 23.56
CA THR A 339 -7.33 -0.34 24.39
C THR A 339 -6.95 1.14 24.48
N GLY A 340 -7.36 1.90 23.45
CA GLY A 340 -7.56 3.35 23.50
C GLY A 340 -9.00 3.70 23.90
N PRO A 341 -9.32 4.96 24.23
CA PRO A 341 -10.33 5.32 25.22
C PRO A 341 -11.74 4.83 24.87
N ALA A 342 -12.40 4.30 25.90
CA ALA A 342 -13.79 3.89 25.90
C ALA A 342 -14.70 5.02 25.39
N GLY A 343 -15.37 4.78 24.27
CA GLY A 343 -16.38 5.69 23.71
C GLY A 343 -16.47 5.71 22.19
N ALA A 344 -15.48 5.17 21.47
CA ALA A 344 -15.51 5.16 20.00
C ALA A 344 -15.97 3.81 19.46
N SER A 345 -17.24 3.76 19.03
CA SER A 345 -17.84 2.65 18.30
C SER A 345 -17.04 2.25 17.06
N ALA A 346 -16.84 0.94 16.86
CA ALA A 346 -16.19 0.39 15.67
C ALA A 346 -17.06 0.57 14.42
N CYS A 347 -16.41 0.68 13.25
CA CYS A 347 -17.13 0.72 11.99
C CYS A 347 -17.74 -0.64 11.63
N VAL A 348 -19.01 -0.67 11.25
CA VAL A 348 -19.73 -1.89 10.84
C VAL A 348 -19.12 -2.61 9.65
N VAL A 349 -18.47 -1.89 8.73
CA VAL A 349 -17.94 -2.46 7.47
C VAL A 349 -16.50 -2.95 7.62
N CYS A 350 -15.63 -2.16 8.26
CA CYS A 350 -14.19 -2.44 8.33
C CYS A 350 -13.70 -2.83 9.73
N ALA A 351 -14.61 -2.94 10.71
CA ALA A 351 -14.34 -3.30 12.11
C ALA A 351 -13.28 -2.43 12.83
N LYS A 352 -12.86 -1.30 12.24
CA LYS A 352 -11.81 -0.45 12.81
C LYS A 352 -12.34 0.35 14.00
N SER A 353 -11.65 0.26 15.15
CA SER A 353 -11.90 1.04 16.37
C SER A 353 -10.68 1.93 16.70
N PRO A 354 -10.84 3.26 16.86
CA PRO A 354 -12.02 4.06 16.52
C PRO A 354 -12.25 4.15 15.00
N ALA A 355 -13.51 4.29 14.58
CA ALA A 355 -13.84 4.52 13.16
C ALA A 355 -13.17 5.80 12.63
N CYS A 356 -12.60 5.75 11.42
CA CYS A 356 -11.95 6.90 10.79
C CYS A 356 -13.01 7.91 10.30
N MET A 357 -13.05 9.09 10.93
CA MET A 357 -14.12 10.09 10.77
C MET A 357 -15.50 9.45 10.98
N PRO A 358 -15.88 9.16 12.24
CA PRO A 358 -17.09 8.43 12.56
C PRO A 358 -18.33 9.18 12.08
N HIS A 359 -19.21 8.47 11.39
CA HIS A 359 -20.53 8.92 11.01
C HIS A 359 -21.57 8.00 11.63
N GLU A 360 -22.55 8.58 12.31
CA GLU A 360 -23.72 7.91 12.86
C GLU A 360 -24.85 7.99 11.82
N THR A 361 -25.41 6.84 11.43
CA THR A 361 -26.58 6.76 10.54
C THR A 361 -27.88 6.89 11.34
N ASN A 362 -29.02 7.06 10.66
CA ASN A 362 -30.35 7.11 11.29
C ASN A 362 -30.68 5.89 12.17
N CYS A 363 -30.12 4.71 11.85
CA CYS A 363 -30.27 3.50 12.65
C CYS A 363 -29.29 3.41 13.86
N GLY A 364 -28.49 4.45 14.12
CA GLY A 364 -27.52 4.49 15.23
C GLY A 364 -26.24 3.67 14.98
N HIS A 365 -26.09 3.09 13.80
CA HIS A 365 -24.89 2.36 13.41
C HIS A 365 -23.77 3.29 12.95
N HIS A 366 -22.54 2.90 13.28
CA HIS A 366 -21.37 3.73 13.05
C HIS A 366 -20.55 3.27 11.85
N TYR A 367 -20.24 4.23 10.98
CA TYR A 367 -19.47 4.02 9.76
C TYR A 367 -18.24 4.94 9.74
N CYS A 368 -17.15 4.47 9.13
CA CYS A 368 -16.10 5.38 8.66
C CYS A 368 -16.64 6.19 7.47
N TYR A 369 -16.18 7.43 7.29
CA TYR A 369 -16.54 8.24 6.13
C TYR A 369 -16.40 7.50 4.80
N TYR A 370 -15.28 6.80 4.61
CA TYR A 370 -15.02 6.05 3.39
C TYR A 370 -16.00 4.90 3.19
N CYS A 371 -16.24 4.10 4.24
CA CYS A 371 -17.15 2.95 4.18
C CYS A 371 -18.58 3.38 3.88
N LEU A 372 -19.04 4.50 4.47
CA LEU A 372 -20.37 5.06 4.20
C LEU A 372 -20.48 5.58 2.76
N LYS A 373 -19.43 6.23 2.24
CA LYS A 373 -19.42 6.74 0.86
C LYS A 373 -19.34 5.62 -0.17
N THR A 374 -18.57 4.57 0.08
CA THR A 374 -18.50 3.41 -0.81
C THR A 374 -19.83 2.66 -0.88
N THR A 375 -20.52 2.47 0.25
CA THR A 375 -21.85 1.84 0.25
C THR A 375 -22.89 2.74 -0.43
N GLN A 376 -22.78 4.07 -0.27
CA GLN A 376 -23.61 5.02 -1.00
C GLN A 376 -23.38 4.97 -2.52
N MET A 377 -22.14 4.79 -2.97
CA MET A 377 -21.78 4.70 -4.39
C MET A 377 -22.17 3.35 -5.02
N GLN A 378 -22.19 2.27 -4.25
CA GLN A 378 -22.61 0.94 -4.70
C GLN A 378 -24.13 0.83 -4.86
N ALA A 379 -24.89 1.66 -4.16
CA ALA A 379 -26.33 1.76 -4.36
C ALA A 379 -26.61 2.46 -5.70
N SER A 380 -27.08 1.70 -6.70
CA SER A 380 -27.44 2.22 -8.03
C SER A 380 -28.61 3.21 -7.99
N GLU A 381 -29.44 3.11 -6.95
CA GLU A 381 -30.55 4.02 -6.68
C GLU A 381 -30.44 4.55 -5.23
N PRO A 382 -30.83 5.82 -4.97
CA PRO A 382 -30.78 6.39 -3.62
C PRO A 382 -31.71 5.66 -2.62
N SER A 383 -32.71 4.92 -3.10
CA SER A 383 -33.58 4.01 -2.35
C SER A 383 -32.91 2.69 -1.96
N ALA A 384 -31.84 2.28 -2.66
CA ALA A 384 -31.11 1.03 -2.42
C ALA A 384 -30.00 1.18 -1.35
N PHE A 385 -29.85 2.38 -0.78
CA PHE A 385 -28.84 2.65 0.23
C PHE A 385 -29.31 2.18 1.62
N VAL A 386 -28.98 0.92 1.96
CA VAL A 386 -29.38 0.27 3.22
C VAL A 386 -28.20 0.02 4.16
N CYS A 387 -28.50 -0.07 5.45
CA CYS A 387 -27.52 -0.38 6.49
C CYS A 387 -27.15 -1.87 6.47
N VAL A 388 -25.88 -2.19 6.24
CA VAL A 388 -25.35 -3.59 6.22
C VAL A 388 -25.58 -4.38 7.52
N ARG A 389 -25.93 -3.73 8.65
CA ARG A 389 -26.16 -4.40 9.93
C ARG A 389 -27.63 -4.62 10.28
N CYS A 390 -28.53 -3.77 9.80
CA CYS A 390 -29.95 -3.82 10.17
C CYS A 390 -30.91 -3.67 8.98
N ASP A 391 -30.39 -3.62 7.76
CA ASP A 391 -31.10 -3.50 6.49
C ASP A 391 -32.06 -2.29 6.38
N GLU A 392 -31.94 -1.33 7.30
CA GLU A 392 -32.76 -0.12 7.29
C GLU A 392 -32.22 0.89 6.26
N PRO A 393 -33.08 1.54 5.46
CA PRO A 393 -32.65 2.56 4.50
C PRO A 393 -32.00 3.75 5.20
N ILE A 394 -30.81 4.12 4.73
CA ILE A 394 -30.02 5.21 5.33
C ILE A 394 -30.46 6.54 4.71
N THR A 395 -31.27 7.30 5.44
CA THR A 395 -31.77 8.62 4.99
C THR A 395 -30.93 9.79 5.52
N ARG A 396 -30.22 9.58 6.63
CA ARG A 396 -29.42 10.61 7.31
C ARG A 396 -28.12 10.02 7.85
N ALA A 397 -27.04 10.77 7.69
CA ALA A 397 -25.76 10.51 8.36
C ALA A 397 -25.24 11.79 9.02
N LYS A 398 -24.89 11.70 10.31
CA LYS A 398 -24.34 12.80 11.11
C LYS A 398 -22.90 12.48 11.48
N ARG A 399 -22.01 13.46 11.36
CA ARG A 399 -20.62 13.34 11.83
C ARG A 399 -20.58 13.43 13.36
N LEU A 400 -19.87 12.50 14.00
CA LEU A 400 -19.58 12.50 15.43
C LEU A 400 -18.30 13.27 15.78
#